data_AF-A0A844GLH1-F1
#
_entry.id   AF-A0A844GLH1-F1
#
_cell.length_a   1.000
_cell.length_b   1.000
_cell.length_c   1.000
_cell.angle_alpha   90.00
_cell.angle_beta   90.00
_cell.angle_gamma   90.00
#
_symmetry.space_group_name_H-M   'P 1'
#
loop_
_entity.id
_entity.type
_entity.pdbx_description
1 polymer ?
#
loop_
_entity_poly.entity_id
_entity_poly.type
_entity_poly.pdbx_seq_one_letter_code
_entity_poly.pdbx_strand_id
1 'polypeptide(L)'
;SSSIGIEIVNPGFKDTPTGRLWYPYSEDQVQSLIFLLKDISKRYNINPRSIIGHSDIAPLRKLDPGPLFPWKRLAGEGIGVWPNEQAVARQQTQFAAELPSISWYQGQLARLGYATPQTGELDVATRHVLAAFQMHFRPARFDGTPDAQTAALLQVLNQTK
;
A
#
# COMPACT_ATOMS: atom_id res chain seq x y z
N SER A 1 -1.08 -9.31 -20.97
CA SER A 1 -0.62 -9.11 -19.59
C SER A 1 0.84 -8.67 -19.63
N SER A 2 1.23 -7.62 -18.90
CA SER A 2 2.61 -7.10 -18.84
C SER A 2 3.12 -7.10 -17.39
N SER A 3 3.00 -8.23 -16.69
CA SER A 3 3.42 -8.39 -15.29
C SER A 3 4.17 -9.69 -15.08
N ILE A 4 5.01 -9.73 -14.04
CA ILE A 4 5.63 -10.93 -13.49
C ILE A 4 5.01 -11.14 -12.11
N GLY A 5 4.38 -12.30 -11.89
CA GLY A 5 3.83 -12.67 -10.59
C GLY A 5 4.86 -13.41 -9.75
N ILE A 6 4.97 -13.05 -8.47
CA ILE A 6 5.80 -13.73 -7.48
C ILE A 6 4.89 -14.19 -6.35
N GLU A 7 4.77 -15.49 -6.18
CA GLU A 7 4.04 -16.10 -5.06
C GLU A 7 5.01 -16.43 -3.94
N ILE A 8 4.64 -16.06 -2.70
CA ILE A 8 5.45 -16.32 -1.52
C ILE A 8 4.61 -17.16 -0.57
N VAL A 9 5.13 -18.32 -0.18
CA VAL A 9 4.43 -19.25 0.71
C VAL A 9 4.20 -18.58 2.07
N ASN A 10 2.96 -18.16 2.32
CA ASN A 10 2.53 -17.56 3.58
C ASN A 10 1.05 -17.94 3.80
N PRO A 11 0.63 -18.29 5.03
CA PRO A 11 -0.78 -18.60 5.29
C PRO A 11 -1.76 -17.43 5.05
N GLY A 12 -1.24 -16.21 4.86
CA GLY A 12 -2.00 -14.97 4.71
C GLY A 12 -2.56 -14.52 6.05
N PHE A 13 -3.86 -14.77 6.24
CA PHE A 13 -4.54 -14.50 7.50
C PHE A 13 -5.49 -15.62 7.88
N LYS A 14 -5.83 -15.66 9.16
CA LYS A 14 -6.92 -16.47 9.70
C LYS A 14 -7.95 -15.55 10.36
N ASP A 15 -9.22 -15.71 9.98
CA ASP A 15 -10.31 -15.04 10.69
C ASP A 15 -10.47 -15.65 12.09
N THR A 16 -10.62 -14.79 13.08
CA THR A 16 -10.84 -15.10 14.49
C THR A 16 -12.09 -14.35 14.98
N PRO A 17 -12.66 -14.70 16.14
CA PRO A 17 -13.81 -13.98 16.69
C PRO A 17 -13.57 -12.48 16.94
N THR A 18 -12.31 -12.06 17.05
CA THR A 18 -11.92 -10.67 17.36
C THR A 18 -11.26 -9.93 16.19
N GLY A 19 -11.18 -10.55 15.01
CA GLY A 19 -10.59 -9.95 13.81
C GLY A 19 -9.74 -10.92 13.01
N ARG A 20 -8.72 -10.41 12.32
CA ARG A 20 -7.81 -11.23 11.51
C ARG A 20 -6.44 -11.35 12.15
N LEU A 21 -5.97 -12.59 12.29
CA LEU A 21 -4.58 -12.87 12.62
C LEU A 21 -3.77 -12.97 11.32
N TRP A 22 -2.78 -12.10 11.15
CA TRP A 22 -1.87 -12.10 10.01
C TRP A 22 -0.56 -12.81 10.35
N TYR A 23 0.06 -13.45 9.37
CA TYR A 23 1.31 -14.20 9.56
C TYR A 23 2.50 -13.45 8.95
N PRO A 24 3.61 -13.27 9.70
CA PRO A 24 4.80 -12.60 9.17
C PRO A 24 5.49 -13.47 8.12
N TYR A 25 6.29 -12.84 7.27
CA TYR A 25 7.21 -13.50 6.35
C TYR A 25 8.54 -13.79 7.06
N SER A 26 9.16 -14.94 6.80
CA SER A 26 10.44 -15.27 7.42
C SER A 26 11.58 -14.42 6.85
N GLU A 27 12.66 -14.27 7.61
CA GLU A 27 13.84 -13.54 7.17
C GLU A 27 14.41 -14.11 5.85
N ASP A 28 14.52 -15.44 5.75
CA ASP A 28 15.04 -16.12 4.55
C ASP A 28 14.16 -15.87 3.31
N GLN A 29 12.85 -15.81 3.49
CA GLN A 29 11.92 -15.46 2.40
C GLN A 29 12.16 -14.03 1.92
N VAL A 30 12.30 -13.08 2.86
CA VAL A 30 12.49 -11.67 2.53
C VAL A 30 13.83 -11.43 1.85
N GLN A 31 14.91 -12.08 2.30
CA GLN A 31 16.22 -12.00 1.65
C GLN A 31 16.21 -12.58 0.23
N SER A 32 15.61 -13.75 0.06
CA SER A 32 15.44 -14.37 -1.26
C SER A 32 14.64 -13.47 -2.21
N LEU A 33 13.60 -12.84 -1.69
CA LEU A 33 12.77 -11.90 -2.44
C LEU A 33 13.55 -10.64 -2.84
N ILE A 34 14.33 -10.06 -1.94
CA ILE A 34 15.18 -8.88 -2.23
C ILE A 34 16.13 -9.19 -3.39
N PHE A 35 16.80 -10.35 -3.35
CA PHE A 35 17.71 -10.78 -4.41
C PHE A 35 16.98 -10.90 -5.76
N LEU A 36 15.84 -11.59 -5.77
CA LEU A 36 15.03 -11.79 -6.98
C LEU A 36 14.52 -10.46 -7.56
N LEU A 37 14.00 -9.59 -6.71
CA LEU A 37 13.43 -8.30 -7.13
C LEU A 37 14.51 -7.36 -7.70
N LYS A 38 15.73 -7.36 -7.14
CA LYS A 38 16.85 -6.59 -7.70
C LYS A 38 17.23 -7.06 -9.10
N ASP A 39 17.30 -8.38 -9.33
CA ASP A 39 17.59 -8.96 -10.65
C ASP A 39 16.50 -8.63 -11.68
N ILE A 40 15.23 -8.89 -11.36
CA ILE A 40 14.09 -8.60 -12.25
C ILE A 40 14.00 -7.11 -12.55
N SER A 41 14.10 -6.26 -11.53
CA SER A 41 13.99 -4.80 -11.70
C SER A 41 15.07 -4.27 -12.62
N LYS A 42 16.31 -4.75 -12.47
CA LYS A 42 17.43 -4.37 -13.34
C LYS A 42 17.24 -4.89 -14.77
N ARG A 43 16.84 -6.15 -14.94
CA ARG A 43 16.70 -6.78 -16.27
C ARG A 43 15.64 -6.11 -17.14
N TYR A 44 14.53 -5.72 -16.52
CA TYR A 44 13.38 -5.16 -17.25
C TYR A 44 13.19 -3.66 -17.05
N ASN A 45 14.14 -2.99 -16.38
CA ASN A 45 14.06 -1.56 -16.04
C ASN A 45 12.71 -1.20 -15.40
N ILE A 46 12.28 -1.99 -14.41
CA ILE A 46 10.98 -1.83 -13.75
C ILE A 46 10.96 -0.52 -12.98
N ASN A 47 9.95 0.31 -13.25
CA ASN A 47 9.71 1.49 -12.44
C ASN A 47 9.39 1.04 -10.99
N PRO A 48 10.04 1.61 -9.95
CA PRO A 48 9.74 1.25 -8.56
C PRO A 48 8.24 1.34 -8.20
N ARG A 49 7.49 2.27 -8.80
CA ARG A 49 6.03 2.37 -8.62
C ARG A 49 5.23 1.18 -9.16
N SER A 50 5.82 0.38 -10.03
CA SER A 50 5.20 -0.81 -10.61
C SER A 50 5.43 -2.07 -9.77
N ILE A 51 6.19 -1.98 -8.67
CA ILE A 51 6.31 -3.06 -7.69
C ILE A 51 5.21 -2.88 -6.66
N ILE A 52 4.13 -3.64 -6.84
CA ILE A 52 2.87 -3.49 -6.10
C ILE A 52 2.37 -4.83 -5.58
N GLY A 53 1.51 -4.78 -4.56
CA GLY A 53 0.79 -5.95 -4.08
C GLY A 53 -0.40 -6.30 -4.96
N HIS A 54 -0.92 -7.52 -4.81
CA HIS A 54 -2.15 -7.91 -5.50
C HIS A 54 -3.35 -7.11 -5.02
N SER A 55 -3.36 -6.73 -3.73
CA SER A 55 -4.32 -5.80 -3.14
C SER A 55 -4.33 -4.43 -3.80
N ASP A 56 -3.21 -3.98 -4.39
CA ASP A 56 -3.14 -2.63 -4.98
C ASP A 56 -3.82 -2.58 -6.35
N ILE A 57 -3.69 -3.65 -7.15
CA ILE A 57 -4.32 -3.79 -8.46
C ILE A 57 -5.76 -4.34 -8.38
N ALA A 58 -6.07 -5.13 -7.36
CA ALA A 58 -7.39 -5.74 -7.17
C ALA A 58 -7.96 -5.54 -5.74
N PRO A 59 -8.07 -4.29 -5.26
CA PRO A 59 -8.39 -3.99 -3.85
C PRO A 59 -9.76 -4.51 -3.39
N LEU A 60 -10.70 -4.73 -4.32
CA LEU A 60 -12.02 -5.25 -3.99
C LEU A 60 -12.08 -6.77 -3.81
N ARG A 61 -11.03 -7.50 -4.20
CA ARG A 61 -11.02 -8.97 -4.26
C ARG A 61 -9.82 -9.61 -3.58
N LYS A 62 -8.74 -8.85 -3.36
CA LYS A 62 -7.44 -9.37 -2.95
C LYS A 62 -6.90 -8.56 -1.78
N LEU A 63 -6.25 -9.27 -0.87
CA LEU A 63 -5.69 -8.72 0.36
C LEU A 63 -4.21 -9.05 0.51
N ASP A 64 -3.69 -9.95 -0.33
CA ASP A 64 -2.29 -10.32 -0.42
C ASP A 64 -1.45 -9.17 -1.03
N PRO A 65 -0.22 -8.93 -0.51
CA PRO A 65 0.50 -9.74 0.49
C PRO A 65 0.20 -9.39 1.96
N GLY A 66 -0.75 -8.50 2.21
CA GLY A 66 -1.20 -8.13 3.56
C GLY A 66 -0.29 -7.13 4.30
N PRO A 67 -0.71 -6.70 5.50
CA PRO A 67 -0.05 -5.63 6.26
C PRO A 67 1.29 -6.05 6.89
N LEU A 68 1.58 -7.34 7.00
CA LEU A 68 2.86 -7.83 7.54
C LEU A 68 3.93 -8.03 6.46
N PHE A 69 3.60 -7.76 5.20
CA PHE A 69 4.60 -7.77 4.13
C PHE A 69 5.55 -6.57 4.29
N PRO A 70 6.87 -6.76 4.15
CA PRO A 70 7.85 -5.78 4.62
C PRO A 70 8.15 -4.67 3.58
N TRP A 71 7.12 -3.98 3.10
CA TRP A 71 7.22 -2.92 2.07
C TRP A 71 8.28 -1.85 2.39
N LYS A 72 8.26 -1.30 3.61
CA LYS A 72 9.25 -0.30 4.06
C LYS A 72 10.69 -0.82 3.98
N ARG A 73 10.89 -2.10 4.30
CA ARG A 73 12.21 -2.74 4.24
C ARG A 73 12.67 -2.91 2.79
N LEU A 74 11.79 -3.37 1.91
CA LEU A 74 12.10 -3.49 0.48
C LEU A 74 12.49 -2.12 -0.11
N ALA A 75 11.78 -1.06 0.26
CA ALA A 75 12.11 0.28 -0.19
C ALA A 75 13.49 0.76 0.32
N GLY A 76 13.87 0.38 1.55
CA GLY A 76 15.22 0.60 2.07
C GLY A 76 16.33 -0.10 1.25
N GLU A 77 15.98 -1.17 0.53
CA GLU A 77 16.85 -1.88 -0.40
C GLU A 77 16.76 -1.36 -1.86
N GLY A 78 16.05 -0.25 -2.08
CA GLY A 78 15.82 0.35 -3.39
C GLY A 78 14.73 -0.35 -4.23
N ILE A 79 13.88 -1.16 -3.59
CA ILE A 79 12.80 -1.91 -4.24
C ILE A 79 11.45 -1.32 -3.86
N GLY A 80 10.70 -0.83 -4.85
CA GLY A 80 9.40 -0.21 -4.62
C GLY A 80 9.51 1.24 -4.17
N VAL A 81 8.40 1.79 -3.69
CA VAL A 81 8.31 3.17 -3.19
C VAL A 81 7.93 3.20 -1.73
N TRP A 82 8.51 4.13 -0.97
CA TRP A 82 8.10 4.44 0.39
C TRP A 82 8.17 5.95 0.63
N PRO A 83 7.17 6.56 1.28
CA PRO A 83 7.14 8.01 1.46
C PRO A 83 8.19 8.48 2.47
N ASN A 84 8.72 9.68 2.27
CA ASN A 84 9.60 10.32 3.25
C ASN A 84 8.82 10.66 4.53
N GLU A 85 9.24 10.07 5.65
CA GLU A 85 8.50 10.15 6.92
C GLU A 85 8.41 11.57 7.49
N GLN A 86 9.45 12.40 7.30
CA GLN A 86 9.43 13.80 7.73
C GLN A 86 8.47 14.65 6.88
N ALA A 87 8.37 14.36 5.58
CA ALA A 87 7.36 14.98 4.72
C ALA A 87 5.96 14.57 5.15
N VAL A 88 5.74 13.28 5.44
CA VAL A 88 4.44 12.77 5.92
C VAL A 88 4.05 13.43 7.24
N ALA A 89 4.97 13.50 8.21
CA ALA A 89 4.69 14.12 9.51
C ALA A 89 4.26 15.59 9.36
N ARG A 90 4.93 16.36 8.49
CA ARG A 90 4.56 17.76 8.19
C ARG A 90 3.18 17.89 7.58
N GLN A 91 2.85 17.05 6.59
CA GLN A 91 1.52 17.07 5.95
C GLN A 91 0.42 16.58 6.90
N GLN A 92 0.73 15.60 7.76
CA GLN A 92 -0.23 15.07 8.73
C GLN A 92 -0.68 16.15 9.72
N THR A 93 0.22 17.02 10.18
CA THR A 93 -0.16 18.16 11.03
C THR A 93 -1.14 19.09 10.33
N GLN A 94 -1.00 19.30 9.01
CA GLN A 94 -1.91 20.15 8.23
C GLN A 94 -3.30 19.49 8.11
N PHE A 95 -3.37 18.22 7.73
CA PHE A 95 -4.65 17.49 7.62
C PHE A 95 -5.31 17.18 8.95
N ALA A 96 -4.58 17.27 10.07
CA ALA A 96 -5.18 17.13 11.40
C ALA A 96 -6.07 18.32 11.76
N ALA A 97 -5.84 19.50 11.17
CA ALA A 97 -6.70 20.66 11.37
C ALA A 97 -8.03 20.52 10.60
N GLU A 98 -7.97 19.99 9.38
CA GLU A 98 -9.15 19.73 8.55
C GLU A 98 -8.88 18.54 7.64
N LEU A 99 -9.73 17.51 7.75
CA LEU A 99 -9.66 16.35 6.88
C LEU A 99 -10.18 16.69 5.48
N PRO A 100 -9.54 16.21 4.41
CA PRO A 100 -10.07 16.34 3.07
C PRO A 100 -11.41 15.63 2.87
N SER A 101 -12.16 16.05 1.84
CA SER A 101 -13.38 15.36 1.42
C SER A 101 -13.09 13.96 0.88
N ILE A 102 -14.10 13.09 0.83
CA ILE A 102 -13.94 11.74 0.27
C ILE A 102 -13.55 11.79 -1.22
N SER A 103 -14.10 12.73 -2.00
CA SER A 103 -13.69 12.96 -3.39
C SER A 103 -12.19 13.24 -3.50
N TRP A 104 -11.59 13.93 -2.53
CA TRP A 104 -10.15 14.16 -2.52
C TRP A 104 -9.37 12.85 -2.32
N TYR A 105 -9.77 11.99 -1.38
CA TYR A 105 -9.11 10.69 -1.16
C TYR A 105 -9.23 9.80 -2.40
N GLN A 106 -10.42 9.72 -2.99
CA GLN A 106 -10.68 8.98 -4.23
C GLN A 106 -9.80 9.49 -5.37
N GLY A 107 -9.67 10.82 -5.53
CA GLY A 107 -8.80 11.42 -6.53
C GLY A 107 -7.31 11.14 -6.30
N GLN A 108 -6.84 11.18 -5.05
CA GLN A 108 -5.43 10.88 -4.74
C GLN A 108 -5.10 9.39 -4.93
N LEU A 109 -6.00 8.49 -4.57
CA LEU A 109 -5.85 7.05 -4.80
C LEU A 109 -5.79 6.73 -6.31
N ALA A 110 -6.70 7.31 -7.09
CA ALA A 110 -6.71 7.18 -8.54
C ALA A 110 -5.41 7.73 -9.17
N ARG A 111 -4.94 8.90 -8.71
CA ARG A 111 -3.67 9.49 -9.16
C ARG A 111 -2.46 8.60 -8.85
N LEU A 112 -2.47 7.92 -7.71
CA LEU A 112 -1.40 7.00 -7.32
C LEU A 112 -1.43 5.70 -8.15
N GLY A 113 -2.61 5.32 -8.68
CA GLY A 113 -2.77 4.19 -9.59
C GLY A 113 -3.84 3.17 -9.17
N TYR A 114 -4.56 3.39 -8.06
CA TYR A 114 -5.62 2.50 -7.60
C TYR A 114 -6.91 2.69 -8.41
N ALA A 115 -7.52 1.59 -8.83
CA ALA A 115 -8.88 1.61 -9.36
C ALA A 115 -9.88 1.97 -8.24
N THR A 116 -10.32 3.22 -8.21
CA THR A 116 -11.13 3.80 -7.11
C THR A 116 -12.40 4.46 -7.66
N PRO A 117 -13.57 4.23 -7.06
CA PRO A 117 -14.78 4.99 -7.39
C PRO A 117 -14.54 6.49 -7.24
N GLN A 118 -15.25 7.33 -8.01
CA GLN A 118 -15.21 8.80 -7.93
C GLN A 118 -16.60 9.33 -7.54
N THR A 119 -17.18 8.71 -6.52
CA THR A 119 -18.57 8.95 -6.08
C THR A 119 -18.70 10.13 -5.12
N GLY A 120 -17.61 10.52 -4.46
CA GLY A 120 -17.62 11.48 -3.35
C GLY A 120 -18.17 10.93 -2.03
N GLU A 121 -18.54 9.66 -1.99
CA GLU A 121 -19.11 8.98 -0.83
C GLU A 121 -18.14 7.94 -0.28
N LEU A 122 -18.14 7.73 1.05
CA LEU A 122 -17.34 6.68 1.69
C LEU A 122 -18.03 5.31 1.56
N ASP A 123 -18.23 4.90 0.32
CA ASP A 123 -18.83 3.62 -0.04
C ASP A 123 -17.92 2.43 0.29
N VAL A 124 -18.49 1.23 0.24
CA VAL A 124 -17.77 -0.02 0.56
C VAL A 124 -16.53 -0.19 -0.32
N ALA A 125 -16.63 0.15 -1.61
CA ALA A 125 -15.51 0.04 -2.53
C ALA A 125 -14.38 1.01 -2.17
N THR A 126 -14.70 2.26 -1.83
CA THR A 126 -13.75 3.28 -1.38
C THR A 126 -13.05 2.85 -0.09
N ARG A 127 -13.79 2.27 0.88
CA ARG A 127 -13.21 1.71 2.11
C ARG A 127 -12.23 0.58 1.82
N HIS A 128 -12.57 -0.33 0.90
CA HIS A 128 -11.67 -1.42 0.52
C HIS A 128 -10.39 -0.91 -0.15
N VAL A 129 -10.48 0.09 -1.04
CA VAL A 129 -9.30 0.69 -1.66
C VAL A 129 -8.43 1.40 -0.63
N LEU A 130 -9.03 2.15 0.31
CA LEU A 130 -8.31 2.77 1.43
C LEU A 130 -7.61 1.72 2.30
N ALA A 131 -8.29 0.62 2.62
CA ALA A 131 -7.72 -0.46 3.41
C ALA A 131 -6.53 -1.11 2.69
N ALA A 132 -6.62 -1.35 1.38
CA ALA A 132 -5.51 -1.88 0.58
C ALA A 132 -4.29 -0.93 0.59
N PHE A 133 -4.53 0.37 0.34
CA PHE A 133 -3.49 1.40 0.44
C PHE A 133 -2.84 1.42 1.83
N GLN A 134 -3.67 1.35 2.89
CA GLN A 134 -3.17 1.35 4.26
C GLN A 134 -2.39 0.07 4.59
N MET A 135 -2.78 -1.11 4.10
CA MET A 135 -1.98 -2.34 4.29
C MET A 135 -0.58 -2.18 3.69
N HIS A 136 -0.46 -1.51 2.54
CA HIS A 136 0.83 -1.24 1.91
C HIS A 136 1.64 -0.17 2.70
N PHE A 137 1.08 1.03 2.89
CA PHE A 137 1.85 2.21 3.33
C PHE A 137 1.66 2.59 4.80
N ARG A 138 0.70 1.98 5.50
CA ARG A 138 0.36 2.27 6.91
C ARG A 138 -0.13 1.02 7.66
N PRO A 139 0.66 -0.05 7.73
CA PRO A 139 0.20 -1.34 8.26
C PRO A 139 -0.19 -1.33 9.74
N ALA A 140 0.14 -0.27 10.49
CA ALA A 140 -0.32 -0.09 11.86
C ALA A 140 -1.85 0.12 11.98
N ARG A 141 -2.51 0.63 10.93
CA ARG A 141 -3.97 0.80 10.90
C ARG A 141 -4.49 0.82 9.45
N PHE A 142 -5.25 -0.22 9.10
CA PHE A 142 -5.75 -0.51 7.75
C PHE A 142 -7.27 -0.79 7.72
N ASP A 143 -8.03 -0.06 8.53
CA ASP A 143 -9.48 -0.23 8.68
C ASP A 143 -10.31 0.39 7.53
N GLY A 144 -9.66 0.97 6.51
CA GLY A 144 -10.33 1.62 5.40
C GLY A 144 -11.00 2.95 5.77
N THR A 145 -10.72 3.49 6.95
CA THR A 145 -11.24 4.80 7.40
C THR A 145 -10.28 5.91 6.98
N PRO A 146 -10.75 6.98 6.31
CA PRO A 146 -9.93 8.14 6.00
C PRO A 146 -9.44 8.84 7.28
N ASP A 147 -8.17 9.22 7.30
CA ASP A 147 -7.59 10.03 8.38
C ASP A 147 -6.40 10.87 7.89
N ALA A 148 -5.96 11.79 8.76
CA ALA A 148 -4.91 12.76 8.43
C ALA A 148 -3.59 12.10 8.01
N GLN A 149 -3.24 10.95 8.61
CA GLN A 149 -2.03 10.23 8.24
C GLN A 149 -2.16 9.59 6.86
N THR A 150 -3.31 8.99 6.56
CA THR A 150 -3.61 8.43 5.23
C THR A 150 -3.58 9.51 4.16
N ALA A 151 -4.15 10.69 4.43
CA ALA A 151 -4.08 11.85 3.52
C ALA A 151 -2.64 12.31 3.30
N ALA A 152 -1.85 12.45 4.37
CA ALA A 152 -0.45 12.84 4.29
C ALA A 152 0.38 11.86 3.45
N LEU A 153 0.21 10.55 3.65
CA LEU A 153 0.87 9.50 2.87
C LEU A 153 0.55 9.63 1.38
N LEU A 154 -0.74 9.75 1.04
CA LEU A 154 -1.20 9.92 -0.34
C LEU A 154 -0.59 11.16 -1.01
N GLN A 155 -0.62 12.30 -0.32
CA GLN A 155 -0.09 13.55 -0.85
C GLN A 155 1.42 13.45 -1.11
N VAL A 156 2.19 12.90 -0.16
CA VAL A 156 3.65 12.75 -0.31
C VAL A 156 3.99 11.78 -1.44
N LEU A 157 3.31 10.63 -1.52
CA LEU A 157 3.52 9.65 -2.59
C LEU A 157 3.24 10.20 -3.99
N ASN A 158 2.23 11.07 -4.12
CA ASN A 158 1.86 11.71 -5.39
C ASN A 158 2.75 12.91 -5.78
N GLN A 159 3.63 13.36 -4.88
CA GLN A 159 4.60 14.44 -5.13
C GLN A 159 5.99 13.94 -5.51
N THR A 160 6.37 12.75 -5.05
CA THR A 160 7.63 12.11 -5.46
C THR A 160 7.57 11.84 -6.96
N LYS A 161 8.56 12.27 -7.75
CA LYS A 161 8.61 11.96 -9.19
C LYS A 161 8.97 10.49 -9.43
#